data_AF-A0A9X1IIE9-F1
#
_entry.id   AF-A0A9X1IIE9-F1
#
_cell.length_a   1.000
_cell.length_b   1.000
_cell.length_c   1.000
_cell.angle_alpha   90.00
_cell.angle_beta   90.00
_cell.angle_gamma   90.00
#
_symmetry.space_group_name_H-M   'P 1'
#
loop_
_entity.id
_entity.type
_entity.pdbx_description
1 polymer ?
#
loop_
_entity_poly.entity_id
_entity_poly.type
_entity_poly.pdbx_seq_one_letter_code
_entity_poly.pdbx_strand_id
1 'polypeptide(L)'
;MSAAPVLACLLREALPEAAVLDLGQPAWPVLPWWPGARCGLADAAALAPAEAALLRRFHQGPAGLPVLGLAGTADDDVPVVTDRPMLLVLDRLPPPALTPWLEAGAMILRRGRTEGMPPLPGPERGRIMLLGGSAARIERWDLLVPPEAVAPLFDRLHAAAHHLAASLGGSAGWQVGGRVASPSLASLGMLVMGPERVPPLAVPADALLHDLPEPASGAALPLGAARRVRLLLGGLPARPAWLRLRLRGADPARPPALFLDGGWLDQAQCRMEGETCVLEAPVRPRPDQTSIVGLALPEGAPPGLILLGLEVGP
;
A
#
# COMPACT_ATOMS: atom_id res chain seq x y z
N MET A 1 7.98 0.83 12.82
CA MET A 1 7.35 1.50 11.67
C MET A 1 8.04 1.03 10.41
N SER A 2 7.28 0.86 9.32
CA SER A 2 7.80 0.36 8.03
C SER A 2 8.19 1.51 7.11
N ALA A 3 9.16 1.28 6.23
CA ALA A 3 9.53 2.20 5.15
C ALA A 3 8.59 2.12 3.92
N ALA A 4 7.67 1.15 3.90
CA ALA A 4 6.74 0.92 2.78
C ALA A 4 5.99 2.18 2.30
N PRO A 5 5.50 3.08 3.17
CA PRO A 5 4.87 4.32 2.72
C PRO A 5 5.84 5.18 1.88
N VAL A 6 7.07 5.38 2.39
CA VAL A 6 8.07 6.28 1.77
C VAL A 6 8.45 5.73 0.41
N LEU A 7 8.63 4.42 0.35
CA LEU A 7 8.93 3.71 -0.88
C LEU A 7 7.76 3.78 -1.88
N ALA A 8 6.52 3.66 -1.43
CA ALA A 8 5.35 3.80 -2.30
C ALA A 8 5.27 5.19 -2.93
N CYS A 9 5.45 6.25 -2.14
CA CYS A 9 5.46 7.63 -2.63
C CYS A 9 6.62 7.88 -3.61
N LEU A 10 7.83 7.43 -3.23
CA LEU A 10 9.02 7.51 -4.07
C LEU A 10 8.82 6.82 -5.43
N LEU A 11 8.35 5.58 -5.40
CA LEU A 11 8.13 4.78 -6.60
C LEU A 11 7.00 5.36 -7.45
N ARG A 12 5.92 5.86 -6.85
CA ARG A 12 4.82 6.51 -7.58
C ARG A 12 5.30 7.74 -8.34
N GLU A 13 6.16 8.54 -7.72
CA GLU A 13 6.73 9.72 -8.36
C GLU A 13 7.71 9.34 -9.48
N ALA A 14 8.51 8.28 -9.30
CA ALA A 14 9.46 7.81 -10.31
C ALA A 14 8.81 6.99 -11.44
N LEU A 15 7.66 6.36 -11.19
CA LEU A 15 6.94 5.45 -12.07
C LEU A 15 5.43 5.79 -12.14
N PRO A 16 5.05 7.01 -12.55
CA PRO A 16 3.65 7.44 -12.54
C PRO A 16 2.76 6.62 -13.48
N GLU A 17 3.36 6.06 -14.54
CA GLU A 17 2.67 5.25 -15.54
C GLU A 17 2.48 3.78 -15.12
N ALA A 18 3.13 3.34 -14.05
CA ALA A 18 3.15 1.93 -13.69
C ALA A 18 1.82 1.47 -13.08
N ALA A 19 1.30 0.37 -13.61
CA ALA A 19 0.26 -0.40 -12.94
C ALA A 19 0.92 -1.24 -11.83
N VAL A 20 0.30 -1.30 -10.66
CA VAL A 20 0.85 -2.06 -9.51
C VAL A 20 -0.07 -3.23 -9.18
N LEU A 21 0.52 -4.41 -9.02
CA LEU A 21 -0.13 -5.57 -8.42
C LEU A 21 0.64 -5.97 -7.15
N ASP A 22 0.01 -5.79 -5.99
CA ASP A 22 0.57 -6.08 -4.69
C ASP A 22 0.13 -7.46 -4.17
N LEU A 23 1.07 -8.39 -4.16
CA LEU A 23 0.92 -9.76 -3.65
C LEU A 23 1.81 -9.99 -2.43
N GLY A 24 2.37 -8.93 -1.84
CA GLY A 24 3.41 -8.96 -0.81
C GLY A 24 2.97 -9.49 0.57
N GLN A 25 1.88 -10.25 0.63
CA GLN A 25 1.34 -10.83 1.86
C GLN A 25 2.23 -11.97 2.39
N PRO A 26 2.40 -12.11 3.72
CA PRO A 26 1.71 -11.40 4.81
C PRO A 26 2.42 -10.12 5.28
N ALA A 27 3.39 -9.60 4.52
CA ALA A 27 4.12 -8.39 4.91
C ALA A 27 3.36 -7.11 4.51
N TRP A 28 3.80 -6.00 5.10
CA TRP A 28 3.20 -4.67 4.94
C TRP A 28 3.04 -4.29 3.46
N PRO A 29 1.79 -4.15 2.97
CA PRO A 29 1.53 -3.86 1.58
C PRO A 29 1.90 -2.42 1.24
N VAL A 30 2.30 -2.21 -0.01
CA VAL A 30 2.44 -0.92 -0.69
C VAL A 30 1.06 -0.38 -1.07
N LEU A 31 0.07 -1.27 -1.23
CA LEU A 31 -1.32 -0.99 -1.59
C LEU A 31 -1.97 0.23 -0.90
N PRO A 32 -1.86 0.43 0.44
CA PRO A 32 -2.53 1.56 1.10
C PRO A 32 -1.96 2.93 0.66
N TRP A 33 -0.79 2.92 0.01
CA TRP A 33 0.02 4.08 -0.30
C TRP A 33 0.18 4.32 -1.81
N TRP A 34 -0.41 3.45 -2.64
CA TRP A 34 -0.38 3.56 -4.10
C TRP A 34 -1.80 3.57 -4.67
N PRO A 35 -2.35 4.76 -4.99
CA PRO A 35 -3.64 4.90 -5.67
C PRO A 35 -3.74 4.03 -6.93
N GLY A 36 -4.76 3.19 -7.03
CA GLY A 36 -4.98 2.31 -8.18
C GLY A 36 -4.11 1.05 -8.22
N ALA A 37 -3.30 0.78 -7.20
CA ALA A 37 -2.66 -0.52 -7.03
C ALA A 37 -3.74 -1.60 -6.79
N ARG A 38 -3.61 -2.72 -7.50
CA ARG A 38 -4.45 -3.92 -7.31
C ARG A 38 -3.82 -4.78 -6.23
N CYS A 39 -4.61 -5.41 -5.37
CA CYS A 39 -4.10 -6.44 -4.47
C CYS A 39 -4.56 -7.82 -4.89
N GLY A 40 -3.65 -8.79 -4.81
CA GLY A 40 -4.05 -10.20 -4.81
C GLY A 40 -4.32 -10.61 -3.38
N LEU A 41 -5.60 -10.69 -3.05
CA LEU A 41 -5.97 -11.57 -1.95
C LEU A 41 -5.75 -13.01 -2.39
N ALA A 42 -5.22 -13.82 -1.48
CA ALA A 42 -5.29 -15.25 -1.62
C ALA A 42 -6.77 -15.66 -1.59
N ASP A 43 -7.24 -16.19 -2.71
CA ASP A 43 -8.50 -16.93 -2.89
C ASP A 43 -9.76 -16.23 -2.35
N ALA A 44 -10.57 -15.65 -3.24
CA ALA A 44 -11.89 -15.13 -2.89
C ALA A 44 -12.83 -16.16 -2.24
N ALA A 45 -12.59 -17.47 -2.43
CA ALA A 45 -13.32 -18.54 -1.75
C ALA A 45 -12.88 -18.74 -0.29
N ALA A 46 -11.73 -18.21 0.12
CA ALA A 46 -11.26 -18.20 1.50
C ALA A 46 -11.95 -17.10 2.35
N LEU A 47 -12.60 -16.12 1.71
CA LEU A 47 -13.35 -15.07 2.41
C LEU A 47 -14.71 -15.57 2.88
N ALA A 48 -15.16 -15.10 4.05
CA ALA A 48 -16.52 -15.38 4.50
C ALA A 48 -17.54 -14.77 3.52
N PRO A 49 -18.71 -15.40 3.28
CA PRO A 49 -19.68 -14.91 2.28
C PRO A 49 -20.11 -13.45 2.46
N ALA A 50 -20.26 -12.98 3.70
CA ALA A 50 -20.60 -11.58 4.00
C ALA A 50 -19.47 -10.61 3.65
N GLU A 51 -18.23 -11.02 3.86
CA GLU A 51 -17.02 -10.26 3.54
C GLU A 51 -16.79 -10.22 2.02
N ALA A 52 -16.95 -11.34 1.34
CA ALA A 52 -16.95 -11.38 -0.12
C ALA A 52 -18.05 -10.49 -0.73
N ALA A 53 -19.27 -10.51 -0.17
CA ALA A 53 -20.38 -9.67 -0.62
C ALA A 53 -20.12 -8.17 -0.38
N LEU A 54 -19.49 -7.82 0.75
CA LEU A 54 -19.08 -6.46 1.06
C LEU A 54 -18.01 -5.98 0.07
N LEU A 55 -16.92 -6.75 -0.09
CA LEU A 55 -15.75 -6.39 -0.88
C LEU A 55 -16.02 -6.34 -2.39
N ARG A 56 -16.94 -7.18 -2.91
CA ARG A 56 -17.42 -7.13 -4.31
C ARG A 56 -18.02 -5.79 -4.72
N ARG A 57 -18.48 -4.98 -3.76
CA ARG A 57 -19.09 -3.68 -4.06
C ARG A 57 -18.07 -2.53 -4.09
N PHE A 58 -16.85 -2.76 -3.58
CA PHE A 58 -15.81 -1.74 -3.60
C PHE A 58 -15.02 -1.81 -4.90
N HIS A 59 -14.75 -0.63 -5.44
CA HIS A 59 -13.94 -0.49 -6.63
C HIS A 59 -12.79 0.50 -6.39
N GLN A 60 -11.69 0.33 -7.13
CA GLN A 60 -10.46 1.08 -7.01
C GLN A 60 -10.37 2.14 -8.10
N GLY A 61 -10.15 3.38 -7.66
CA GLY A 61 -9.91 4.53 -8.52
C GLY A 61 -11.09 4.90 -9.42
N PRO A 62 -10.93 5.94 -10.25
CA PRO A 62 -11.95 6.39 -11.20
C PRO A 62 -12.28 5.34 -12.28
N ALA A 63 -11.40 4.36 -12.49
CA ALA A 63 -11.59 3.26 -13.45
C ALA A 63 -12.47 2.12 -12.93
N GLY A 64 -12.89 2.14 -11.64
CA GLY A 64 -13.83 1.16 -11.12
C GLY A 64 -13.30 -0.27 -11.05
N LEU A 65 -12.02 -0.48 -10.76
CA LEU A 65 -11.41 -1.83 -10.71
C LEU A 65 -11.81 -2.59 -9.45
N PRO A 66 -12.02 -3.91 -9.44
CA PRO A 66 -12.35 -4.62 -8.20
C PRO A 66 -11.22 -4.48 -7.16
N VAL A 67 -11.58 -4.25 -5.90
CA VAL A 67 -10.61 -4.18 -4.79
C VAL A 67 -9.85 -5.49 -4.62
N LEU A 68 -10.50 -6.63 -4.88
CA LEU A 68 -9.90 -7.95 -4.73
C LEU A 68 -9.53 -8.52 -6.09
N GLY A 69 -8.28 -8.94 -6.26
CA GLY A 69 -7.81 -9.49 -7.53
C GLY A 69 -6.81 -10.62 -7.37
N LEU A 70 -7.29 -11.83 -7.08
CA LEU A 70 -6.95 -13.10 -7.75
C LEU A 70 -8.07 -14.10 -7.36
N ALA A 71 -9.13 -14.19 -8.16
CA ALA A 71 -10.17 -15.20 -7.95
C ALA A 71 -9.62 -16.54 -8.45
N GLY A 72 -9.61 -17.57 -7.59
CA GLY A 72 -9.22 -18.94 -7.98
C GLY A 72 -10.13 -19.59 -9.04
N THR A 73 -11.14 -18.88 -9.54
CA THR A 73 -12.02 -19.32 -10.63
C THR A 73 -12.22 -18.24 -11.72
N ALA A 74 -11.39 -17.19 -11.73
CA ALA A 74 -11.31 -16.21 -12.84
C ALA A 74 -9.89 -16.15 -13.40
N ASP A 75 -9.28 -17.32 -13.61
CA ASP A 75 -7.97 -17.48 -14.24
C ASP A 75 -7.91 -16.99 -15.71
N ASP A 76 -9.02 -16.50 -16.28
CA ASP A 76 -9.08 -16.02 -17.67
C ASP A 76 -9.07 -14.48 -17.83
N ASP A 77 -9.28 -13.69 -16.77
CA ASP A 77 -9.46 -12.22 -16.87
C ASP A 77 -8.47 -11.40 -16.03
N VAL A 78 -7.27 -11.94 -15.87
CA VAL A 78 -6.11 -11.07 -15.73
C VAL A 78 -6.01 -10.32 -17.07
N PRO A 79 -6.19 -8.99 -17.17
CA PRO A 79 -6.06 -8.30 -18.45
C PRO A 79 -4.67 -8.60 -19.01
N VAL A 80 -4.67 -9.48 -20.01
CA VAL A 80 -3.50 -9.94 -20.73
C VAL A 80 -3.01 -8.72 -21.46
N VAL A 81 -1.94 -8.13 -20.96
CA VAL A 81 -1.29 -6.92 -21.48
C VAL A 81 -2.03 -5.62 -21.13
N THR A 82 -1.51 -4.93 -20.12
CA THR A 82 -1.63 -3.48 -20.06
C THR A 82 -0.56 -2.89 -20.98
N ASP A 83 -0.90 -1.84 -21.72
CA ASP A 83 0.06 -0.96 -22.41
C ASP A 83 1.05 -0.29 -21.44
N ARG A 84 0.71 -0.29 -20.14
CA ARG A 84 1.49 0.25 -19.04
C ARG A 84 2.50 -0.75 -18.48
N PRO A 85 3.67 -0.27 -17.99
CA PRO A 85 4.63 -1.13 -17.30
C PRO A 85 4.03 -1.66 -15.99
N MET A 86 4.16 -2.96 -15.76
CA MET A 86 3.65 -3.62 -14.55
C MET A 86 4.71 -3.65 -13.45
N LEU A 87 4.34 -3.27 -12.23
CA LEU A 87 5.13 -3.43 -11.01
C LEU A 87 4.45 -4.47 -10.10
N LEU A 88 5.11 -5.62 -9.94
CA LEU A 88 4.68 -6.70 -9.06
C LEU A 88 5.34 -6.55 -7.69
N VAL A 89 4.56 -6.40 -6.62
CA VAL A 89 5.10 -6.45 -5.24
C VAL A 89 5.01 -7.89 -4.75
N LEU A 90 6.17 -8.54 -4.56
CA LEU A 90 6.28 -9.94 -4.22
C LEU A 90 7.15 -10.12 -2.97
N ASP A 91 6.63 -10.75 -1.92
CA ASP A 91 7.41 -11.13 -0.71
C ASP A 91 7.68 -12.65 -0.65
N ARG A 92 7.18 -13.40 -1.64
CA ARG A 92 7.28 -14.86 -1.77
C ARG A 92 7.45 -15.26 -3.24
N LEU A 93 7.51 -16.57 -3.49
CA LEU A 93 7.48 -17.10 -4.85
C LEU A 93 6.19 -16.64 -5.55
N PRO A 94 6.30 -16.15 -6.80
CA PRO A 94 5.12 -15.76 -7.55
C PRO A 94 4.24 -16.97 -7.86
N PRO A 95 2.90 -16.86 -7.77
CA PRO A 95 2.01 -17.89 -8.28
C PRO A 95 2.20 -18.11 -9.79
N PRO A 96 1.95 -19.32 -10.32
CA PRO A 96 2.13 -19.65 -11.73
C PRO A 96 1.41 -18.71 -12.70
N ALA A 97 0.25 -18.16 -12.30
CA ALA A 97 -0.53 -17.21 -13.08
C ALA A 97 0.24 -15.92 -13.46
N LEU A 98 1.31 -15.57 -12.74
CA LEU A 98 2.13 -14.39 -13.05
C LEU A 98 3.26 -14.68 -14.04
N THR A 99 3.48 -15.94 -14.42
CA THR A 99 4.59 -16.34 -15.29
C THR A 99 4.64 -15.51 -16.58
N PRO A 100 3.52 -15.27 -17.30
CA PRO A 100 3.56 -14.45 -18.51
C PRO A 100 4.09 -13.04 -18.28
N TRP A 101 3.75 -12.40 -17.16
CA TRP A 101 4.25 -11.06 -16.82
C TRP A 101 5.73 -11.07 -16.44
N LEU A 102 6.17 -12.10 -15.71
CA LEU A 102 7.57 -12.26 -15.32
C LEU A 102 8.46 -12.47 -16.55
N GLU A 103 8.01 -13.30 -17.49
CA GLU A 103 8.67 -13.54 -18.78
C GLU A 103 8.65 -12.29 -19.68
N ALA A 104 7.56 -11.51 -19.66
CA ALA A 104 7.47 -10.22 -20.36
C ALA A 104 8.31 -9.10 -19.72
N GLY A 105 9.04 -9.37 -18.64
CA GLY A 105 9.96 -8.41 -18.03
C GLY A 105 9.32 -7.41 -17.06
N ALA A 106 8.13 -7.73 -16.49
CA ALA A 106 7.49 -6.90 -15.47
C ALA A 106 8.46 -6.52 -14.34
N MET A 107 8.38 -5.29 -13.82
CA MET A 107 9.20 -4.83 -12.70
C MET A 107 8.76 -5.53 -11.41
N ILE A 108 9.69 -5.75 -10.49
CA ILE A 108 9.42 -6.52 -9.27
C ILE A 108 9.96 -5.79 -8.05
N LEU A 109 9.10 -5.48 -7.09
CA LEU A 109 9.49 -4.96 -5.80
C LEU A 109 9.40 -6.07 -4.74
N ARG A 110 10.48 -6.31 -4.01
CA ARG A 110 10.53 -7.32 -2.94
C ARG A 110 11.31 -6.84 -1.74
N ARG A 111 11.09 -7.41 -0.55
CA ARG A 111 11.91 -7.09 0.63
C ARG A 111 13.29 -7.75 0.51
N GLY A 112 14.35 -7.03 0.89
CA GLY A 112 15.74 -7.42 0.68
C GLY A 112 16.28 -8.55 1.58
N ARG A 113 15.41 -9.36 2.20
CA ARG A 113 15.79 -10.52 3.04
C ARG A 113 15.65 -11.87 2.32
N THR A 114 15.60 -11.87 0.99
CA THR A 114 15.33 -13.06 0.16
C THR A 114 16.59 -13.84 -0.22
N GLU A 115 17.62 -13.88 0.63
CA GLU A 115 18.76 -14.76 0.41
C GLU A 115 18.26 -16.22 0.34
N GLY A 116 18.62 -16.94 -0.74
CA GLY A 116 18.19 -18.33 -0.95
C GLY A 116 16.89 -18.52 -1.76
N MET A 117 16.21 -17.46 -2.20
CA MET A 117 15.09 -17.61 -3.14
C MET A 117 15.60 -17.98 -4.54
N PRO A 118 14.92 -18.89 -5.26
CA PRO A 118 15.31 -19.23 -6.62
C PRO A 118 15.20 -18.00 -7.54
N PRO A 119 15.95 -17.98 -8.66
CA PRO A 119 15.80 -16.94 -9.66
C PRO A 119 14.35 -16.91 -10.16
N LEU A 120 13.86 -15.70 -10.43
CA LEU A 120 12.54 -15.50 -11.02
C LEU A 120 12.61 -15.89 -12.50
N PRO A 121 11.52 -16.47 -13.07
CA PRO A 121 11.47 -16.77 -14.49
C PRO A 121 11.58 -15.49 -15.33
N GLY A 122 12.02 -15.66 -16.58
CA GLY A 122 12.14 -14.58 -17.55
C GLY A 122 13.57 -14.04 -17.73
N PRO A 123 13.71 -12.80 -18.24
CA PRO A 123 15.00 -12.24 -18.62
C PRO A 123 15.90 -11.96 -17.41
N GLU A 124 17.19 -11.73 -17.66
CA GLU A 124 18.11 -11.20 -16.66
C GLU A 124 17.58 -9.86 -16.11
N ARG A 125 17.80 -9.62 -14.81
CA ARG A 125 17.28 -8.45 -14.10
C ARG A 125 18.40 -7.71 -13.40
N GLY A 126 18.47 -6.41 -13.66
CA GLY A 126 19.19 -5.47 -12.82
C GLY A 126 18.47 -5.23 -11.50
N ARG A 127 19.19 -4.69 -10.53
CA ARG A 127 18.71 -4.45 -9.16
C ARG A 127 18.96 -3.01 -8.74
N ILE A 128 17.93 -2.36 -8.24
CA ILE A 128 18.06 -1.12 -7.46
C ILE A 128 17.71 -1.45 -6.01
N MET A 129 18.70 -1.39 -5.13
CA MET A 129 18.49 -1.56 -3.69
C MET A 129 17.93 -0.26 -3.12
N LEU A 130 16.71 -0.30 -2.59
CA LEU A 130 16.02 0.81 -1.96
C LEU A 130 16.12 0.68 -0.45
N LEU A 131 16.76 1.65 0.20
CA LEU A 131 16.92 1.72 1.65
C LEU A 131 16.05 2.85 2.20
N GLY A 132 15.11 2.51 3.09
CA GLY A 132 14.20 3.48 3.68
C GLY A 132 14.02 3.30 5.17
N GLY A 133 13.42 4.28 5.83
CA GLY A 133 13.13 4.25 7.27
C GLY A 133 13.90 5.31 8.04
N SER A 134 14.33 4.99 9.25
CA SER A 134 15.13 5.89 10.09
C SER A 134 16.56 5.39 10.23
N ALA A 135 17.49 6.24 10.64
CA ALA A 135 18.85 5.81 10.97
C ALA A 135 18.90 4.67 12.02
N ALA A 136 17.92 4.62 12.93
CA ALA A 136 17.80 3.56 13.93
C ALA A 136 17.20 2.25 13.40
N ARG A 137 16.50 2.29 12.27
CA ARG A 137 15.83 1.13 11.66
C ARG A 137 15.70 1.32 10.15
N ILE A 138 16.65 0.73 9.44
CA ILE A 138 16.70 0.73 7.97
C ILE A 138 15.98 -0.52 7.46
N GLU A 139 15.02 -0.34 6.56
CA GLU A 139 14.40 -1.40 5.79
C GLU A 139 14.97 -1.41 4.37
N ARG A 140 15.35 -2.60 3.89
CA ARG A 140 15.83 -2.81 2.54
C ARG A 140 14.73 -3.43 1.69
N TRP A 141 14.56 -2.88 0.49
CA TRP A 141 13.76 -3.42 -0.59
C TRP A 141 14.63 -3.51 -1.85
N ASP A 142 14.36 -4.51 -2.68
CA ASP A 142 15.02 -4.66 -3.98
C ASP A 142 13.97 -4.41 -5.05
N LEU A 143 14.22 -3.43 -5.92
CA LEU A 143 13.49 -3.23 -7.15
C LEU A 143 14.26 -3.90 -8.30
N LEU A 144 13.69 -4.96 -8.87
CA LEU A 144 14.24 -5.70 -9.99
C LEU A 144 13.62 -5.17 -11.28
N VAL A 145 14.47 -4.82 -12.23
CA VAL A 145 14.10 -4.20 -13.51
C VAL A 145 14.97 -4.77 -14.63
N PRO A 146 14.62 -4.57 -15.92
CA PRO A 146 15.55 -4.85 -17.01
C PRO A 146 16.91 -4.13 -16.78
N PRO A 147 18.07 -4.77 -17.04
CA PRO A 147 19.38 -4.18 -16.77
C PRO A 147 19.57 -2.80 -17.39
N GLU A 148 19.10 -2.60 -18.62
CA GLU A 148 19.14 -1.33 -19.35
C GLU A 148 18.33 -0.21 -18.66
N ALA A 149 17.36 -0.58 -17.83
CA ALA A 149 16.52 0.37 -17.10
C ALA A 149 17.15 0.83 -15.77
N VAL A 150 18.23 0.19 -15.28
CA VAL A 150 18.80 0.47 -13.95
C VAL A 150 19.25 1.91 -13.82
N ALA A 151 20.12 2.39 -14.71
CA ALA A 151 20.64 3.76 -14.66
C ALA A 151 19.53 4.82 -14.83
N PRO A 152 18.69 4.79 -15.90
CA PRO A 152 17.66 5.82 -16.07
C PRO A 152 16.57 5.77 -14.98
N LEU A 153 16.25 4.60 -14.43
CA LEU A 153 15.32 4.52 -13.31
C LEU A 153 15.96 4.98 -12.00
N PHE A 154 17.24 4.70 -11.78
CA PHE A 154 17.98 5.24 -10.63
C PHE A 154 17.95 6.76 -10.62
N ASP A 155 18.20 7.42 -11.76
CA ASP A 155 18.18 8.89 -11.85
C ASP A 155 16.80 9.47 -11.51
N ARG A 156 15.73 8.86 -12.03
CA ARG A 156 14.34 9.25 -11.71
C ARG A 156 14.02 9.07 -10.22
N LEU A 157 14.40 7.92 -9.66
CA LEU A 157 14.21 7.65 -8.24
C LEU A 157 15.04 8.61 -7.37
N HIS A 158 16.26 8.93 -7.77
CA HIS A 158 17.10 9.86 -7.03
C HIS A 158 16.51 11.27 -7.02
N ALA A 159 16.02 11.76 -8.16
CA ALA A 159 15.32 13.04 -8.26
C ALA A 159 14.04 13.06 -7.41
N ALA A 160 13.22 12.01 -7.50
CA ALA A 160 12.01 11.86 -6.71
C ALA A 160 12.30 11.84 -5.20
N ALA A 161 13.38 11.17 -4.76
CA ALA A 161 13.78 11.15 -3.36
C ALA A 161 14.14 12.54 -2.83
N HIS A 162 14.87 13.35 -3.61
CA HIS A 162 15.20 14.73 -3.24
C HIS A 162 13.96 15.63 -3.17
N HIS A 163 13.08 15.53 -4.16
CA HIS A 163 11.83 16.30 -4.17
C HIS A 163 10.93 15.91 -3.01
N LEU A 164 10.76 14.61 -2.75
CA LEU A 164 9.99 14.10 -1.63
C LEU A 164 10.57 14.56 -0.29
N ALA A 165 11.90 14.47 -0.11
CA ALA A 165 12.59 14.98 1.10
C ALA A 165 12.35 16.49 1.31
N ALA A 166 12.38 17.29 0.25
CA ALA A 166 12.08 18.72 0.35
C ALA A 166 10.63 18.98 0.79
N SER A 167 9.68 18.22 0.25
CA SER A 167 8.24 18.39 0.52
C SER A 167 7.79 17.98 1.94
N LEU A 168 8.51 17.06 2.59
CA LEU A 168 8.08 16.40 3.85
C LEU A 168 8.68 16.97 5.14
N GLY A 169 9.42 18.07 5.08
CA GLY A 169 10.08 18.65 6.26
C GLY A 169 11.38 19.39 5.98
N GLY A 170 11.71 19.61 4.71
CA GLY A 170 12.97 20.23 4.29
C GLY A 170 14.12 19.22 4.27
N SER A 171 15.12 19.50 3.41
CA SER A 171 16.29 18.63 3.19
C SER A 171 17.13 18.37 4.44
N ALA A 172 16.94 19.12 5.53
CA ALA A 172 17.66 18.91 6.79
C ALA A 172 17.15 17.71 7.61
N GLY A 173 15.88 17.31 7.43
CA GLY A 173 15.27 16.17 8.16
C GLY A 173 15.48 14.81 7.49
N TRP A 174 16.16 14.78 6.33
CA TRP A 174 16.30 13.60 5.49
C TRP A 174 17.72 13.47 4.95
N GLN A 175 18.24 12.25 4.96
CA GLN A 175 19.45 11.88 4.26
C GLN A 175 19.08 11.10 2.99
N VAL A 176 19.35 11.72 1.84
CA VAL A 176 19.18 11.10 0.52
C VAL A 176 20.55 10.84 -0.09
N GLY A 177 20.81 9.62 -0.55
CA GLY A 177 22.08 9.26 -1.17
C GLY A 177 21.97 7.98 -1.99
N GLY A 178 22.87 7.78 -2.95
CA GLY A 178 22.84 6.60 -3.77
C GLY A 178 23.96 6.58 -4.81
N ARG A 179 24.10 5.45 -5.50
CA ARG A 179 25.02 5.31 -6.62
C ARG A 179 24.60 4.16 -7.53
N VAL A 180 24.96 4.26 -8.80
CA VAL A 180 25.02 3.14 -9.74
C VAL A 180 26.39 2.48 -9.55
N ALA A 181 26.40 1.23 -9.08
CA ALA A 181 27.63 0.48 -8.81
C ALA A 181 28.10 -0.32 -10.05
N SER A 182 27.17 -0.79 -10.86
CA SER A 182 27.42 -1.45 -12.15
C SER A 182 26.20 -1.25 -13.08
N PRO A 183 26.29 -1.60 -14.37
CA PRO A 183 25.16 -1.51 -15.28
C PRO A 183 23.89 -2.23 -14.81
N SER A 184 24.03 -3.28 -13.98
CA SER A 184 22.93 -4.07 -13.44
C SER A 184 22.68 -3.85 -11.94
N LEU A 185 23.37 -2.91 -11.29
CA LEU A 185 23.26 -2.70 -9.85
C LEU A 185 23.35 -1.23 -9.45
N ALA A 186 22.32 -0.76 -8.75
CA ALA A 186 22.32 0.54 -8.07
C ALA A 186 21.80 0.43 -6.63
N SER A 187 22.07 1.45 -5.84
CA SER A 187 21.53 1.60 -4.48
C SER A 187 21.07 3.03 -4.26
N LEU A 188 19.89 3.20 -3.69
CA LEU A 188 19.32 4.48 -3.27
C LEU A 188 18.85 4.37 -1.82
N GLY A 189 19.25 5.32 -0.99
CA GLY A 189 18.80 5.48 0.37
C GLY A 189 18.06 6.80 0.57
N MET A 190 16.93 6.74 1.26
CA MET A 190 16.17 7.89 1.75
C MET A 190 15.81 7.63 3.22
N LEU A 191 16.58 8.22 4.12
CA LEU A 191 16.51 7.97 5.56
C LEU A 191 16.09 9.22 6.31
N VAL A 192 15.23 9.06 7.30
CA VAL A 192 14.82 10.14 8.20
C VAL A 192 15.91 10.39 9.23
N MET A 193 16.29 11.66 9.37
CA MET A 193 17.27 12.16 10.32
C MET A 193 16.55 12.87 11.47
N GLY A 194 16.40 12.19 12.61
CA GLY A 194 15.75 12.75 13.79
C GLY A 194 15.14 11.70 14.72
N PRO A 195 14.61 12.11 15.87
CA PRO A 195 13.92 11.21 16.80
C PRO A 195 12.54 10.76 16.27
N GLU A 196 12.02 11.46 15.26
CA GLU A 196 10.75 11.11 14.62
C GLU A 196 10.84 9.76 13.90
N ARG A 197 9.87 8.89 14.14
CA ARG A 197 9.92 7.47 13.75
C ARG A 197 9.58 7.21 12.27
N VAL A 198 9.71 8.21 11.40
CA VAL A 198 9.29 8.34 9.98
C VAL A 198 8.06 9.26 9.84
N PRO A 199 8.18 10.40 9.14
CA PRO A 199 7.06 11.30 8.94
C PRO A 199 5.89 10.59 8.25
N PRO A 200 4.67 10.94 8.66
CA PRO A 200 3.48 10.35 8.10
C PRO A 200 3.27 10.95 6.68
N LEU A 201 3.33 10.11 5.64
CA LEU A 201 3.10 10.52 4.26
C LEU A 201 1.63 10.81 3.98
N ALA A 202 1.37 12.04 3.55
CA ALA A 202 0.06 12.49 3.14
C ALA A 202 -0.43 11.73 1.89
N VAL A 203 -1.44 10.88 2.07
CA VAL A 203 -2.29 10.41 0.96
C VAL A 203 -3.59 11.21 0.99
N PRO A 204 -3.86 12.04 -0.04
CA PRO A 204 -5.14 12.70 -0.21
C PRO A 204 -6.30 11.68 -0.22
N ALA A 205 -7.41 11.97 0.46
CA ALA A 205 -8.53 11.02 0.53
C ALA A 205 -9.20 10.72 -0.83
N ASP A 206 -9.07 11.60 -1.81
CA ASP A 206 -9.57 11.42 -3.19
C ASP A 206 -8.69 10.51 -4.04
N ALA A 207 -7.41 10.38 -3.70
CA ALA A 207 -6.50 9.38 -4.25
C ALA A 207 -6.74 7.99 -3.65
N LEU A 208 -7.56 7.90 -2.60
CA LEU A 208 -7.92 6.65 -1.95
C LEU A 208 -9.26 6.11 -2.49
N LEU A 209 -9.46 4.80 -2.35
CA LEU A 209 -10.54 4.03 -2.96
C LEU A 209 -11.93 4.64 -2.69
N HIS A 210 -12.70 4.87 -3.77
CA HIS A 210 -13.98 5.58 -3.74
C HIS A 210 -15.21 4.66 -3.86
N ASP A 211 -16.30 5.21 -3.32
CA ASP A 211 -17.65 4.71 -2.99
C ASP A 211 -18.26 3.52 -3.73
N LEU A 212 -19.03 2.78 -2.91
CA LEU A 212 -20.20 1.99 -3.30
C LEU A 212 -21.14 2.86 -4.16
N PRO A 213 -21.63 2.41 -5.33
CA PRO A 213 -22.82 3.04 -5.90
C PRO A 213 -23.98 2.98 -4.88
N GLU A 214 -24.92 3.92 -5.00
CA GLU A 214 -26.14 3.97 -4.16
C GLU A 214 -26.70 2.56 -3.92
N PRO A 215 -27.20 2.26 -2.71
CA PRO A 215 -27.65 0.91 -2.39
C PRO A 215 -28.71 0.45 -3.38
N ALA A 216 -28.34 -0.49 -4.27
CA ALA A 216 -29.30 -1.36 -4.90
C ALA A 216 -30.09 -2.04 -3.78
N SER A 217 -31.42 -1.93 -3.83
CA SER A 217 -32.34 -2.49 -2.85
C SER A 217 -31.90 -3.89 -2.39
N GLY A 218 -31.41 -3.99 -1.17
CA GLY A 218 -30.84 -5.20 -0.58
C GLY A 218 -30.63 -5.00 0.91
N ALA A 219 -30.40 -6.10 1.65
CA ALA A 219 -30.20 -6.05 3.09
C ALA A 219 -29.10 -5.02 3.44
N ALA A 220 -29.44 -4.06 4.30
CA ALA A 220 -28.52 -3.01 4.70
C ALA A 220 -27.26 -3.65 5.30
N LEU A 221 -26.09 -3.25 4.79
CA LEU A 221 -24.83 -3.56 5.45
C LEU A 221 -24.92 -3.06 6.90
N PRO A 222 -24.27 -3.70 7.88
CA PRO A 222 -24.30 -3.28 9.28
C PRO A 222 -23.51 -1.98 9.51
N LEU A 223 -23.52 -1.03 8.56
CA LEU A 223 -22.79 0.24 8.56
C LEU A 223 -23.55 1.37 9.28
N GLY A 224 -24.68 1.08 9.95
CA GLY A 224 -25.42 2.08 10.71
C GLY A 224 -25.77 3.32 9.87
N ALA A 225 -25.46 4.52 10.39
CA ALA A 225 -25.67 5.80 9.69
C ALA A 225 -24.55 6.17 8.70
N ALA A 226 -23.48 5.38 8.60
CA ALA A 226 -22.37 5.69 7.71
C ALA A 226 -22.77 5.42 6.25
N ARG A 227 -23.09 6.50 5.52
CA ARG A 227 -23.49 6.43 4.09
C ARG A 227 -22.32 6.51 3.10
N ARG A 228 -21.09 6.77 3.58
CA ARG A 228 -19.88 6.88 2.75
C ARG A 228 -18.71 6.15 3.40
N VAL A 229 -18.37 4.97 2.87
CA VAL A 229 -17.16 4.25 3.28
C VAL A 229 -16.04 4.72 2.35
N ARG A 230 -15.10 5.48 2.90
CA ARG A 230 -13.94 5.99 2.17
C ARG A 230 -12.75 5.42 2.89
N LEU A 231 -11.87 4.77 2.13
CA LEU A 231 -10.65 4.09 2.57
C LEU A 231 -10.88 2.62 2.98
N LEU A 232 -10.67 1.69 2.04
CA LEU A 232 -10.23 0.35 2.39
C LEU A 232 -8.70 0.37 2.42
N LEU A 233 -8.14 0.42 3.61
CA LEU A 233 -6.72 0.22 3.83
C LEU A 233 -6.43 -1.27 3.58
N GLY A 234 -5.34 -1.54 2.89
CA GLY A 234 -4.95 -2.90 2.52
C GLY A 234 -4.70 -3.83 3.70
N GLY A 235 -4.13 -4.98 3.38
CA GLY A 235 -3.85 -6.03 4.34
C GLY A 235 -2.99 -5.64 5.53
N LEU A 236 -3.42 -6.03 6.74
CA LEU A 236 -2.60 -6.03 7.94
C LEU A 236 -1.74 -7.30 8.03
N PRO A 237 -0.56 -7.23 8.67
CA PRO A 237 0.18 -8.43 9.01
C PRO A 237 -0.61 -9.32 9.98
N ALA A 238 -0.20 -10.58 10.10
CA ALA A 238 -0.86 -11.59 10.94
C ALA A 238 -0.73 -11.35 12.46
N ARG A 239 0.17 -10.46 12.92
CA ARG A 239 0.45 -10.23 14.36
C ARG A 239 0.55 -8.77 14.82
N PRO A 240 -0.41 -7.88 14.53
CA PRO A 240 -0.54 -6.60 15.21
C PRO A 240 -1.49 -6.75 16.41
N ALA A 241 -1.16 -6.05 17.49
CA ALA A 241 -2.07 -5.85 18.61
C ALA A 241 -2.80 -4.51 18.49
N TRP A 242 -2.20 -3.53 17.79
CA TRP A 242 -2.73 -2.18 17.65
C TRP A 242 -2.59 -1.65 16.22
N LEU A 243 -3.61 -0.93 15.78
CA LEU A 243 -3.67 -0.09 14.58
C LEU A 243 -3.79 1.36 14.99
N ARG A 244 -2.92 2.22 14.46
CA ARG A 244 -2.99 3.68 14.65
C ARG A 244 -2.96 4.40 13.31
N LEU A 245 -3.99 5.20 13.04
CA LEU A 245 -4.06 6.12 11.91
C LEU A 245 -3.88 7.56 12.37
N ARG A 246 -3.10 8.34 11.62
CA ARG A 246 -3.04 9.80 11.78
C ARG A 246 -3.76 10.47 10.63
N LEU A 247 -4.75 11.30 10.94
CA LEU A 247 -5.58 12.01 9.99
C LEU A 247 -5.48 13.52 10.19
N ARG A 248 -5.37 14.29 9.11
CA ARG A 248 -5.53 15.75 9.13
C ARG A 248 -6.90 16.12 8.59
N GLY A 249 -7.57 17.07 9.25
CA GLY A 249 -8.89 17.55 8.84
C GLY A 249 -10.07 16.66 9.28
N ALA A 250 -9.88 15.73 10.21
CA ALA A 250 -10.98 14.97 10.79
C ALA A 250 -11.78 15.82 11.79
N ASP A 251 -13.10 15.67 11.82
CA ASP A 251 -13.97 16.32 12.81
C ASP A 251 -13.99 15.46 14.10
N PRO A 252 -13.46 15.94 15.24
CA PRO A 252 -13.45 15.16 16.47
C PRO A 252 -14.85 14.92 17.06
N ALA A 253 -15.83 15.77 16.74
CA ALA A 253 -17.21 15.57 17.17
C ALA A 253 -17.91 14.43 16.39
N ARG A 254 -17.35 14.05 15.24
CA ARG A 254 -17.81 12.96 14.38
C ARG A 254 -16.60 12.17 13.90
N PRO A 255 -16.01 11.33 14.75
CA PRO A 255 -14.79 10.61 14.39
C PRO A 255 -15.09 9.61 13.27
N PRO A 256 -14.13 9.36 12.36
CA PRO A 256 -14.21 8.26 11.43
C PRO A 256 -14.29 6.90 12.17
N ALA A 257 -15.08 5.98 11.62
CA ALA A 257 -15.19 4.63 12.14
C ALA A 257 -14.16 3.70 11.50
N LEU A 258 -13.53 2.84 12.29
CA LEU A 258 -12.60 1.82 11.81
C LEU A 258 -13.29 0.46 11.68
N PHE A 259 -12.89 -0.28 10.66
CA PHE A 259 -13.37 -1.63 10.36
C PHE A 259 -12.20 -2.58 10.20
N LEU A 260 -12.42 -3.83 10.57
CA LEU A 260 -11.52 -4.94 10.31
C LEU A 260 -12.35 -6.11 9.78
N ASP A 261 -12.02 -6.60 8.58
CA ASP A 261 -12.70 -7.74 7.94
C ASP A 261 -14.23 -7.54 7.89
N GLY A 262 -14.67 -6.31 7.65
CA GLY A 262 -16.08 -5.89 7.61
C GLY A 262 -16.77 -5.72 8.98
N GLY A 263 -16.09 -6.06 10.08
CA GLY A 263 -16.57 -5.80 11.44
C GLY A 263 -16.15 -4.42 11.95
N TRP A 264 -17.02 -3.78 12.75
CA TRP A 264 -16.68 -2.51 13.41
C TRP A 264 -15.64 -2.74 14.50
N LEU A 265 -14.68 -1.82 14.59
CA LEU A 265 -13.78 -1.72 15.74
C LEU A 265 -14.40 -0.75 16.77
N ASP A 266 -15.29 -1.27 17.60
CA ASP A 266 -15.98 -0.54 18.68
C ASP A 266 -15.01 0.06 19.73
N GLN A 267 -13.82 -0.53 19.87
CA GLN A 267 -12.75 -0.07 20.74
C GLN A 267 -11.85 1.01 20.12
N ALA A 268 -12.16 1.51 18.92
CA ALA A 268 -11.41 2.59 18.30
C ALA A 268 -11.56 3.91 19.08
N GLN A 269 -10.43 4.54 19.41
CA GLN A 269 -10.35 5.83 20.09
C GLN A 269 -9.85 6.90 19.10
N CYS A 270 -10.57 8.02 18.91
CA CYS A 270 -10.00 9.22 18.29
C CYS A 270 -9.52 10.17 19.39
N ARG A 271 -8.28 10.64 19.27
CA ARG A 271 -7.73 11.72 20.09
C ARG A 271 -7.14 12.80 19.20
N MET A 272 -7.22 14.06 19.63
CA MET A 272 -6.58 15.16 18.92
C MET A 272 -5.13 15.34 19.41
N GLU A 273 -4.20 15.38 18.46
CA GLU A 273 -2.78 15.73 18.65
C GLU A 273 -2.48 16.95 17.75
N GLY A 274 -2.60 18.15 18.31
CA GLY A 274 -2.52 19.41 17.55
C GLY A 274 -3.63 19.49 16.49
N GLU A 275 -3.25 19.65 15.22
CA GLU A 275 -4.17 19.71 14.08
C GLU A 275 -4.54 18.32 13.50
N THR A 276 -4.06 17.24 14.13
CA THR A 276 -4.28 15.86 13.66
C THR A 276 -5.20 15.08 14.60
N CYS A 277 -6.14 14.28 14.07
CA CYS A 277 -6.80 13.22 14.85
C CYS A 277 -5.98 11.94 14.70
N VAL A 278 -5.72 11.31 15.83
CA VAL A 278 -5.14 9.97 15.91
C VAL A 278 -6.26 8.99 16.24
N LEU A 279 -6.56 8.11 15.29
CA LEU A 279 -7.46 6.96 15.51
C LEU A 279 -6.62 5.76 15.91
N GLU A 280 -6.89 5.19 17.07
CA GLU A 280 -6.17 4.05 17.60
C GLU A 280 -7.15 2.94 17.99
N ALA A 281 -6.94 1.73 17.51
CA ALA A 281 -7.80 0.59 17.81
C ALA A 281 -6.96 -0.66 18.06
N PRO A 282 -7.30 -1.48 19.06
CA PRO A 282 -6.74 -2.82 19.15
C PRO A 282 -7.27 -3.65 17.98
N VAL A 283 -6.40 -4.42 17.35
CA VAL A 283 -6.75 -5.30 16.23
C VAL A 283 -6.35 -6.72 16.54
N ARG A 284 -7.12 -7.68 16.05
CA ARG A 284 -6.79 -9.11 16.14
C ARG A 284 -6.88 -9.75 14.76
N PRO A 285 -5.91 -9.51 13.86
CA PRO A 285 -5.89 -10.19 12.58
C PRO A 285 -5.81 -11.69 12.75
N ARG A 286 -6.42 -12.42 11.82
CA ARG A 286 -6.29 -13.87 11.85
C ARG A 286 -4.89 -14.25 11.37
N PRO A 287 -4.25 -15.27 11.99
CA PRO A 287 -2.86 -15.61 11.70
C PRO A 287 -2.63 -16.09 10.26
N ASP A 288 -3.67 -16.65 9.63
CA ASP A 288 -3.57 -17.33 8.33
C ASP A 288 -4.24 -16.56 7.18
N GLN A 289 -4.72 -15.34 7.45
CA GLN A 289 -5.39 -14.52 6.44
C GLN A 289 -4.92 -13.07 6.49
N THR A 290 -4.99 -12.41 5.34
CA THR A 290 -4.82 -10.96 5.27
C THR A 290 -6.04 -10.29 5.87
N SER A 291 -5.88 -9.54 6.95
CA SER A 291 -6.99 -8.73 7.47
C SER A 291 -7.08 -7.38 6.77
N ILE A 292 -8.27 -7.00 6.37
CA ILE A 292 -8.55 -5.80 5.59
C ILE A 292 -9.09 -4.73 6.52
N VAL A 293 -8.45 -3.56 6.51
CA VAL A 293 -8.86 -2.44 7.36
C VAL A 293 -9.73 -1.49 6.55
N GLY A 294 -10.90 -1.13 7.08
CA GLY A 294 -11.73 -0.07 6.52
C GLY A 294 -11.69 1.18 7.39
N LEU A 295 -11.82 2.34 6.77
CA LEU A 295 -12.26 3.58 7.40
C LEU A 295 -13.64 3.91 6.81
N ALA A 296 -14.59 4.34 7.63
CA ALA A 296 -15.81 4.99 7.15
C ALA A 296 -15.86 6.40 7.69
N LEU A 297 -16.20 7.35 6.82
CA LEU A 297 -16.34 8.74 7.22
C LEU A 297 -17.80 9.01 7.60
N PRO A 298 -18.04 9.86 8.60
CA PRO A 298 -19.38 10.31 8.92
C PRO A 298 -19.97 11.14 7.76
N GLU A 299 -21.30 11.26 7.75
CA GLU A 299 -21.99 12.17 6.84
C GLU A 299 -21.53 13.62 7.06
N GLY A 300 -21.21 14.32 5.97
CA GLY A 300 -20.68 15.69 6.00
C GLY A 300 -19.20 15.80 6.38
N ALA A 301 -18.44 14.70 6.40
CA ALA A 301 -16.99 14.76 6.56
C ALA A 301 -16.35 15.67 5.48
N PRO A 302 -15.38 16.52 5.85
CA PRO A 302 -14.77 17.46 4.92
C PRO A 302 -14.02 16.72 3.80
N PRO A 303 -14.04 17.25 2.56
CA PRO A 303 -13.36 16.63 1.42
C PRO A 303 -11.83 16.62 1.56
N GLY A 304 -11.27 17.49 2.40
CA GLY A 304 -9.82 17.65 2.63
C GLY A 304 -9.23 16.72 3.70
N LEU A 305 -9.87 15.60 4.03
CA LEU A 305 -9.29 14.61 4.94
C LEU A 305 -8.02 14.02 4.31
N ILE A 306 -6.94 13.95 5.07
CA ILE A 306 -5.67 13.40 4.58
C ILE A 306 -5.19 12.33 5.55
N LEU A 307 -4.96 11.12 5.04
CA LEU A 307 -4.26 10.08 5.79
C LEU A 307 -2.79 10.46 5.81
N LEU A 308 -2.31 10.85 6.99
CA LEU A 308 -0.91 11.12 7.19
C LEU A 308 -0.18 9.78 7.44
N GLY A 309 -0.71 8.88 8.25
CA GLY A 309 0.09 7.71 8.66
C GLY A 309 -0.73 6.51 9.09
N LEU A 310 -0.18 5.32 8.88
CA LEU A 310 -0.69 4.05 9.39
C LEU A 310 0.46 3.33 10.09
N GLU A 311 0.31 3.16 11.40
CA GLU A 311 1.23 2.41 12.25
C GLU A 311 0.50 1.14 12.70
N VAL A 312 1.18 -0.01 12.63
CA VAL A 312 0.80 -1.19 13.40
C VAL A 312 1.93 -1.66 14.30
N GLY A 313 1.56 -2.05 15.51
CA GLY A 313 2.48 -2.45 16.57
C GLY A 313 1.97 -3.67 17.35
N PRO A 314 2.87 -4.38 18.04
CA PRO A 314 2.51 -5.33 19.08
C PRO A 314 1.97 -4.63 20.34
#